data_AF-A0A7V2NGX0-F1
#
_entry.id   AF-A0A7V2NGX0-F1
#
_cell.length_a   1.000
_cell.length_b   1.000
_cell.length_c   1.000
_cell.angle_alpha   90.00
_cell.angle_beta   90.00
_cell.angle_gamma   90.00
#
_symmetry.space_group_name_H-M   'P 1'
#
loop_
_entity.id
_entity.type
_entity.pdbx_description
1 polymer ?
#
loop_
_entity_poly.entity_id
_entity_poly.type
_entity_poly.pdbx_seq_one_letter_code
_entity_poly.pdbx_strand_id
1 'polypeptide(L)' 'MIAFISDWGNSYYIGVAKSVIKQINPQADIIDITHHAGPFDARRACYILSRAAKDF' A
#
# COMPACT_ATOMS: atom_id res chain seq x y z
N MET A 1 -1.52 3.24 12.45
CA MET A 1 -0.73 2.69 11.32
C MET A 1 -1.50 2.86 10.02
N ILE A 2 -0.82 2.79 8.88
CA ILE A 2 -1.40 2.83 7.53
C ILE A 2 -0.93 1.57 6.80
N ALA A 3 -1.87 0.70 6.44
CA ALA A 3 -1.59 -0.43 5.58
C ALA A 3 -1.70 0.02 4.11
N PHE A 4 -0.62 -0.11 3.33
CA PHE A 4 -0.54 0.41 1.98
C PHE A 4 -0.52 -0.72 0.95
N ILE A 5 -1.46 -0.69 -0.01
CA ILE A 5 -1.57 -1.63 -1.11
C ILE A 5 -1.71 -0.87 -2.44
N SER A 6 -1.04 -1.36 -3.48
CA SER A 6 -1.23 -0.86 -4.85
C SER A 6 -0.84 -1.91 -5.90
N ASP A 7 -1.02 -1.57 -7.17
CA ASP A 7 -0.61 -2.32 -8.35
C ASP A 7 0.59 -1.69 -9.07
N TRP A 8 1.32 -0.81 -8.40
CA TRP A 8 2.37 0.05 -9.00
C TRP A 8 3.68 -0.69 -9.33
N GLY A 9 3.83 -1.93 -8.87
CA GLY A 9 5.05 -2.71 -8.99
C GLY A 9 6.24 -2.08 -8.26
N ASN A 10 7.45 -2.48 -8.63
CA ASN A 10 8.67 -1.87 -8.10
C ASN A 10 8.97 -0.55 -8.83
N SER A 11 8.30 0.52 -8.42
CA SER A 11 8.36 1.85 -9.04
C SER A 11 8.58 2.94 -8.00
N TYR A 12 9.15 4.08 -8.45
CA TYR A 12 9.34 5.29 -7.65
C TYR A 12 8.02 5.89 -7.11
N TYR A 13 6.86 5.52 -7.68
CA TYR A 13 5.54 5.97 -7.22
C TYR A 13 5.31 5.68 -5.73
N ILE A 14 5.79 4.52 -5.25
CA ILE A 14 5.67 4.13 -3.83
C ILE A 14 6.44 5.13 -2.95
N GLY A 15 7.67 5.46 -3.34
CA GLY A 15 8.54 6.37 -2.60
C GLY A 15 7.96 7.79 -2.53
N VAL A 16 7.41 8.29 -3.64
CA VAL A 16 6.78 9.62 -3.69
C VAL A 16 5.54 9.66 -2.80
N ALA A 17 4.65 8.65 -2.88
CA ALA A 17 3.47 8.59 -2.03
C ALA A 17 3.83 8.55 -0.53
N LYS A 18 4.78 7.69 -0.15
CA LYS A 18 5.26 7.60 1.24
C LYS A 18 5.92 8.90 1.71
N SER A 19 6.67 9.58 0.85
CA SER A 19 7.29 10.87 1.16
C SER A 19 6.22 11.92 1.51
N VAL A 20 5.17 12.02 0.71
CA VAL A 20 4.05 12.94 0.99
C VAL A 20 3.36 12.59 2.31
N ILE A 21 3.08 11.30 2.56
CA ILE A 21 2.50 10.85 3.83
C ILE A 21 3.39 11.27 5.01
N LYS A 22 4.72 11.08 4.90
CA LYS A 22 5.69 11.43 5.93
C LYS A 22 5.90 12.94 6.11
N GLN A 23 5.69 13.74 5.07
CA GLN A 23 5.69 15.20 5.19
C GLN A 23 4.49 15.70 5.98
N ILE A 24 3.31 15.10 5.77
CA ILE A 24 2.09 15.44 6.51
C ILE A 24 2.15 14.92 7.95
N ASN A 25 2.61 13.68 8.14
CA ASN A 25 2.81 13.07 9.45
C ASN A 25 4.12 12.27 9.50
N PRO A 26 5.20 12.86 10.03
CA PRO A 26 6.50 12.18 10.15
C PRO A 26 6.46 10.89 10.97
N GLN A 27 5.54 10.81 11.93
CA GLN A 27 5.34 9.66 12.82
C GLN A 27 4.41 8.59 12.24
N ALA A 28 3.89 8.78 11.01
CA ALA A 28 3.02 7.78 10.38
C ALA A 28 3.76 6.44 10.23
N ASP A 29 3.24 5.40 10.87
CA ASP A 29 3.71 4.03 10.68
C ASP A 29 3.06 3.44 9.42
N ILE A 30 3.86 3.17 8.38
CA ILE A 30 3.39 2.73 7.05
C ILE A 30 3.89 1.31 6.81
N ILE A 31 2.96 0.37 6.68
CA ILE A 31 3.24 -1.05 6.42
C ILE A 31 2.73 -1.38 5.02
N ASP A 32 3.62 -1.82 4.14
CA ASP A 32 3.20 -2.27 2.81
C ASP A 32 2.61 -3.67 2.91
N ILE A 33 1.37 -3.85 2.45
CA ILE A 33 0.81 -5.17 2.22
C ILE A 33 1.45 -5.76 0.95
N THR A 34 1.34 -5.05 -0.17
CA THR A 34 2.00 -5.35 -1.44
C THR A 34 1.80 -4.22 -2.44
N HIS A 35 2.77 -4.00 -3.31
CA HIS A 35 2.62 -3.14 -4.50
C HIS A 35 2.50 -3.95 -5.79
N HIS A 36 2.32 -5.28 -5.68
CA HIS A 36 2.18 -6.21 -6.79
C HIS A 36 0.77 -6.82 -6.83
N ALA A 37 -0.27 -6.02 -6.56
CA ALA A 37 -1.66 -6.49 -6.59
C ALA A 37 -2.13 -6.96 -8.00
N GLY A 38 -1.37 -6.64 -9.05
CA GLY A 38 -1.67 -6.95 -10.45
C GLY A 38 -2.20 -5.71 -11.17
N PRO A 39 -1.60 -5.28 -12.31
CA PRO A 39 -2.02 -4.05 -13.00
C PRO A 39 -3.52 -4.05 -13.29
N PHE A 40 -4.23 -3.08 -12.72
CA PHE A 40 -5.68 -2.86 -12.87
C PHE A 40 -6.57 -3.99 -12.33
N ASP A 41 -6.03 -4.96 -11.58
CA ASP A 41 -6.80 -6.09 -11.03
C ASP A 41 -7.39 -5.75 -9.66
N ALA A 42 -8.45 -4.96 -9.67
CA ALA A 42 -9.18 -4.57 -8.46
C ALA A 42 -9.74 -5.78 -7.69
N ARG A 43 -10.10 -6.88 -8.39
CA ARG A 43 -10.65 -8.08 -7.75
C ARG A 43 -9.58 -8.77 -6.90
N ARG A 44 -8.38 -8.95 -7.44
CA ARG A 44 -7.25 -9.50 -6.70
C ARG A 44 -6.84 -8.60 -5.53
N ALA A 45 -6.80 -7.28 -5.73
CA ALA A 45 -6.54 -6.33 -4.65
C ALA A 45 -7.55 -6.47 -3.49
N CYS A 46 -8.85 -6.59 -3.79
CA CYS A 46 -9.89 -6.83 -2.79
C CYS A 46 -9.67 -8.11 -1.99
N TYR A 47 -9.30 -9.21 -2.64
CA TYR A 47 -9.01 -10.47 -1.93
C TYR A 47 -7.80 -10.34 -1.01
N ILE A 48 -6.71 -9.74 -1.49
CA ILE A 48 -5.50 -9.49 -0.69
C ILE A 48 -5.87 -8.65 0.54
N LEU A 49 -6.56 -7.53 0.32
CA LEU A 49 -6.99 -6.64 1.40
C LEU A 49 -7.90 -7.37 2.40
N SER A 50 -8.87 -8.16 1.93
CA SER A 50 -9.80 -8.91 2.81
C SER A 50 -9.11 -9.93 3.72
N ARG A 51 -7.93 -10.42 3.32
CA ARG A 51 -7.12 -11.35 4.10
C ARG A 51 -6.21 -10.58 5.06
N ALA A 52 -5.44 -9.64 4.52
CA ALA A 52 -4.50 -8.84 5.31
C ALA A 52 -5.21 -8.11 6.46
N ALA A 53 -6.33 -7.43 6.19
CA ALA A 53 -7.04 -6.62 7.18
C ALA A 53 -7.54 -7.37 8.43
N LYS A 54 -7.49 -8.71 8.44
CA LYS A 54 -7.86 -9.51 9.63
C LYS A 54 -6.76 -9.55 10.69
N ASP A 55 -5.52 -9.33 10.29
CA ASP A 55 -4.33 -9.42 11.16
C ASP A 55 -3.74 -8.03 11.50
N PHE A 56 -4.35 -6.96 10.98
CA PHE A 56 -4.00 -5.55 11.25
C PHE A 56 -4.84 -4.95 12.37
#